data_AF-A0A7X9P7L4-F1
#
_entry.id   AF-A0A7X9P7L4-F1
#
_cell.length_a   1.000
_cell.length_b   1.000
_cell.length_c   1.000
_cell.angle_alpha   90.00
_cell.angle_beta   90.00
_cell.angle_gamma   90.00
#
_symmetry.space_group_name_H-M   'P 1'
#
loop_
_entity.id
_entity.type
_entity.pdbx_description
1 polymer ?
#
loop_
_entity_poly.entity_id
_entity_poly.type
_entity_poly.pdbx_seq_one_letter_code
_entity_poly.pdbx_strand_id
1 'polypeptide(L)'
;MIGAGRRVAVGLSGGVDSSVAAARLREAGADVVGLTLRLRPDGPSLPGRGATDVEAARAVAERLGIPHHVLDARDDFDRLVLRPAWEEYDRGRTPNPCLLCNRSLKFGVLWRAAAALGAEALATGHYAR
;
A
#
# COMPACT_ATOMS: atom_id res chain seq x y z
N MET A 1 13.95 10.47 -14.66
CA MET A 1 14.30 9.46 -13.65
C MET A 1 14.09 10.07 -12.26
N ILE A 2 13.48 9.33 -11.34
CA ILE A 2 13.36 9.73 -9.92
C ILE A 2 14.77 9.57 -9.33
N GLY A 3 15.47 10.69 -9.19
CA GLY A 3 16.87 10.76 -8.74
C GLY A 3 17.00 11.42 -7.37
N ALA A 4 18.24 11.54 -6.91
CA ALA A 4 18.63 12.00 -5.59
C ALA A 4 17.90 13.27 -5.12
N GLY A 5 17.43 13.27 -3.87
CA GLY A 5 16.79 14.41 -3.21
C GLY A 5 15.27 14.52 -3.37
N ARG A 6 14.64 13.71 -4.23
CA ARG A 6 13.18 13.65 -4.34
C ARG A 6 12.58 12.72 -3.29
N ARG A 7 11.52 13.18 -2.61
CA ARG A 7 10.73 12.32 -1.71
C ARG A 7 9.79 11.43 -2.52
N VAL A 8 9.94 10.12 -2.36
CA VAL A 8 9.10 9.10 -3.00
C VAL A 8 8.40 8.27 -1.94
N ALA A 9 7.08 8.29 -1.94
CA ALA A 9 6.30 7.38 -1.13
C ALA A 9 6.21 6.02 -1.82
N VAL A 10 6.31 4.94 -1.06
CA VAL A 10 6.13 3.58 -1.56
C VAL A 10 4.96 2.93 -0.83
N GLY A 11 3.97 2.46 -1.59
CA GLY A 11 2.93 1.59 -1.06
C GLY A 11 3.53 0.24 -0.65
N LEU A 12 3.80 0.07 0.64
CA LEU A 12 4.48 -1.08 1.22
C LEU A 12 3.45 -2.05 1.80
N SER A 13 3.18 -3.15 1.09
CA SER A 13 2.14 -4.12 1.48
C SER A 13 2.65 -5.24 2.39
N GLY A 14 3.96 -5.29 2.66
CA GLY A 14 4.62 -6.44 3.28
C GLY A 14 4.97 -7.56 2.30
N GLY A 15 4.56 -7.43 1.03
CA GLY A 15 4.95 -8.33 -0.06
C GLY A 15 6.31 -8.01 -0.66
N VAL A 16 6.90 -9.01 -1.33
CA VAL A 16 8.24 -8.92 -1.94
C VAL A 16 8.34 -7.81 -2.98
N ASP A 17 7.34 -7.63 -3.84
CA ASP A 17 7.40 -6.66 -4.94
C ASP A 17 7.51 -5.22 -4.42
N SER A 18 6.68 -4.87 -3.43
CA SER A 18 6.73 -3.55 -2.79
C SER A 18 8.04 -3.33 -2.02
N SER A 19 8.58 -4.40 -1.43
CA SER A 19 9.85 -4.36 -0.70
C SER A 19 11.03 -4.10 -1.63
N VAL A 20 11.08 -4.80 -2.77
CA VAL A 20 12.10 -4.61 -3.79
C VAL A 20 11.96 -3.24 -4.43
N ALA A 21 10.74 -2.75 -4.69
CA ALA A 21 10.53 -1.40 -5.21
C ALA A 21 11.10 -0.34 -4.26
N ALA A 22 10.83 -0.45 -2.95
CA ALA A 22 11.40 0.45 -1.95
C ALA A 22 12.94 0.37 -1.90
N ALA A 23 13.49 -0.85 -1.90
CA ALA A 23 14.93 -1.07 -1.88
C ALA A 23 15.62 -0.43 -3.11
N ARG A 24 15.06 -0.61 -4.32
CA ARG A 24 15.60 -0.04 -5.55
C ARG A 24 15.59 1.49 -5.57
N LEU A 25 14.54 2.11 -5.05
CA LEU A 25 14.46 3.58 -4.95
C LEU A 25 15.48 4.13 -3.94
N ARG A 26 15.64 3.43 -2.81
CA ARG A 26 16.65 3.76 -1.80
C ARG A 26 18.07 3.57 -2.34
N GLU A 27 18.34 2.49 -3.07
CA GLU A 27 19.62 2.27 -3.80
C GLU A 27 19.89 3.38 -4.82
N ALA A 28 18.85 3.91 -5.48
CA ALA A 28 18.94 5.01 -6.42
C ALA A 28 19.09 6.40 -5.75
N GLY A 29 19.12 6.46 -4.42
CA GLY A 29 19.35 7.70 -3.64
C GLY A 29 18.12 8.57 -3.41
N ALA A 30 16.90 8.05 -3.62
CA ALA A 30 15.67 8.79 -3.30
C ALA A 30 15.45 8.90 -1.77
N ASP A 31 14.75 9.95 -1.33
CA ASP A 31 14.22 10.03 0.04
C ASP A 31 12.94 9.19 0.10
N VAL A 32 13.05 7.96 0.60
CA VAL A 32 11.96 6.98 0.55
C VAL A 32 11.17 6.97 1.85
N VAL A 33 9.84 7.05 1.75
CA VAL A 33 8.91 6.80 2.87
C VAL A 33 7.96 5.66 2.54
N GLY A 34 7.85 4.67 3.42
CA GLY A 34 6.93 3.55 3.29
C GLY A 34 5.54 3.88 3.83
N LEU A 35 4.49 3.51 3.11
CA LEU A 35 3.10 3.69 3.51
C LEU A 35 2.33 2.37 3.37
N THR A 36 1.64 1.94 4.43
CA THR A 36 0.79 0.73 4.42
C THR A 36 -0.66 1.10 4.68
N LEU A 37 -1.59 0.59 3.87
CA LEU A 37 -3.03 0.68 4.16
C LEU A 37 -3.45 -0.55 4.98
N ARG A 38 -3.98 -0.32 6.17
CA ARG A 38 -4.70 -1.34 6.94
C ARG A 38 -6.13 -1.42 6.41
N LEU A 39 -6.45 -2.52 5.73
CA LEU A 39 -7.76 -2.73 5.08
C LEU A 39 -8.67 -3.71 5.84
N ARG A 40 -8.11 -4.45 6.81
CA ARG A 40 -8.84 -5.41 7.64
C ARG A 40 -8.28 -5.38 9.06
N PRO A 41 -9.07 -5.77 10.08
CA PRO A 41 -8.54 -5.98 11.41
C PRO A 41 -7.47 -7.07 11.40
N ASP A 42 -6.48 -6.91 12.29
CA ASP A 42 -5.51 -7.96 12.57
C ASP A 42 -6.28 -9.13 13.20
N GLY A 43 -6.25 -10.29 12.54
CA GLY A 43 -6.90 -11.49 13.06
C GLY A 43 -6.16 -12.04 14.28
N PRO A 44 -6.76 -12.96 15.05
CA PRO A 44 -6.07 -13.59 16.16
C PRO A 44 -4.77 -14.24 15.68
N SER A 45 -3.69 -14.06 16.45
CA SER A 45 -2.45 -14.78 16.23
C SER A 45 -2.70 -16.26 16.52
N LEU A 46 -2.69 -17.07 15.47
CA LEU A 46 -2.84 -18.52 15.55
C LEU A 46 -1.46 -19.17 15.43
N PRO A 47 -1.22 -20.33 16.08
CA PRO A 47 0.02 -21.08 15.90
C PRO A 47 0.27 -21.36 14.40
N GLY A 48 1.45 -20.99 13.91
CA GLY A 48 1.83 -21.14 12.49
C GLY A 48 1.35 -20.00 11.58
N ARG A 49 0.63 -19.00 12.11
CA ARG A 49 0.29 -17.79 11.35
C ARG A 49 1.52 -16.89 11.28
N GLY A 50 1.99 -16.63 10.06
CA GLY A 50 3.08 -15.68 9.82
C GLY A 50 2.69 -14.25 10.21
N ALA A 51 3.67 -13.35 10.12
CA ALA A 51 3.48 -11.92 10.36
C ALA A 51 2.28 -11.37 9.56
N THR A 52 1.53 -10.46 10.16
CA THR A 52 0.54 -9.66 9.44
C THR A 52 1.21 -8.82 8.36
N ASP A 53 0.42 -8.37 7.37
CA ASP A 53 0.90 -7.52 6.28
C ASP A 53 1.58 -6.24 6.81
N VAL A 54 1.05 -5.69 7.92
CA VAL A 54 1.61 -4.50 8.59
C VAL A 54 2.92 -4.81 9.29
N GLU A 55 3.03 -5.93 9.99
CA GLU A 55 4.27 -6.36 10.65
C GLU A 55 5.36 -6.67 9.63
N ALA A 56 5.02 -7.34 8.53
CA ALA A 56 5.93 -7.61 7.43
C ALA A 56 6.42 -6.30 6.78
N ALA A 57 5.52 -5.35 6.53
CA ALA A 57 5.89 -4.03 6.01
C ALA A 57 6.81 -3.26 6.98
N ARG A 58 6.51 -3.30 8.28
CA ARG A 58 7.35 -2.67 9.31
C ARG A 58 8.76 -3.27 9.33
N ALA A 59 8.86 -4.59 9.35
CA ALA A 59 10.16 -5.28 9.33
C ALA A 59 11.00 -4.93 8.10
N VAL A 60 10.36 -4.79 6.93
CA VAL A 60 11.03 -4.34 5.70
C VAL A 60 11.51 -2.89 5.84
N ALA A 61 10.66 -1.99 6.32
CA ALA A 61 11.03 -0.58 6.50
C ALA A 61 12.19 -0.41 7.48
N GLU A 62 12.17 -1.12 8.60
CA GLU A 62 13.26 -1.17 9.58
C GLU A 62 14.55 -1.66 8.94
N ARG A 63 14.50 -2.75 8.17
CA ARG A 63 15.68 -3.31 7.48
C ARG A 63 16.24 -2.38 6.42
N LEU A 64 15.40 -1.58 5.76
CA LEU A 64 15.82 -0.59 4.76
C LEU A 64 16.25 0.75 5.38
N GLY A 65 15.95 0.98 6.67
CA GLY A 65 16.21 2.24 7.36
C GLY A 65 15.36 3.39 6.83
N ILE A 66 14.11 3.14 6.45
CA ILE A 66 13.18 4.14 5.91
C ILE A 66 12.03 4.44 6.88
N PRO A 67 11.50 5.67 6.94
CA PRO A 67 10.29 5.96 7.71
C PRO A 67 9.09 5.15 7.20
N HIS A 68 8.21 4.75 8.11
CA HIS A 68 7.02 3.94 7.79
C HIS A 68 5.77 4.44 8.50
N HIS A 69 4.70 4.64 7.75
CA HIS A 69 3.40 5.01 8.30
C HIS A 69 2.32 3.99 7.93
N VAL A 70 1.45 3.67 8.89
CA VAL A 70 0.29 2.81 8.69
C VAL A 70 -0.95 3.69 8.71
N LEU A 71 -1.74 3.60 7.66
CA LEU A 71 -3.00 4.32 7.51
C LEU A 71 -4.15 3.35 7.69
N ASP A 72 -5.06 3.69 8.59
CA ASP A 72 -6.31 2.97 8.72
C ASP A 72 -7.25 3.37 7.59
N ALA A 73 -7.52 2.44 6.68
CA ALA A 73 -8.37 2.65 5.50
C ALA A 73 -9.50 1.63 5.44
N ARG A 74 -9.89 1.06 6.60
CA ARG A 74 -10.96 0.05 6.69
C ARG A 74 -12.31 0.60 6.21
N ASP A 75 -12.69 1.78 6.67
CA ASP A 75 -13.96 2.41 6.29
C ASP A 75 -13.97 2.82 4.80
N ASP A 76 -12.84 3.33 4.30
CA ASP A 76 -12.69 3.63 2.89
C ASP A 76 -12.75 2.36 2.04
N PHE A 77 -12.15 1.25 2.50
CA PHE A 77 -12.18 -0.02 1.79
C PHE A 77 -13.60 -0.62 1.73
N ASP A 78 -14.34 -0.59 2.85
CA ASP A 78 -15.74 -1.02 2.86
C ASP A 78 -16.57 -0.20 1.88
N ARG A 79 -16.52 1.12 2.01
CA ARG A 79 -17.38 2.04 1.25
C ARG A 79 -17.02 2.12 -0.23
N LEU A 80 -15.73 2.11 -0.58
CA LEU A 80 -15.27 2.38 -1.95
C LEU A 80 -14.99 1.11 -2.75
N VAL A 81 -14.89 -0.06 -2.11
CA VAL A 81 -14.54 -1.32 -2.77
C VAL A 81 -15.51 -2.44 -2.46
N LEU A 82 -15.73 -2.76 -1.18
CA LEU A 82 -16.52 -3.93 -0.82
C LEU A 82 -18.02 -3.74 -1.13
N ARG A 83 -18.61 -2.65 -0.64
CA ARG A 83 -20.04 -2.35 -0.86
C ARG A 83 -20.40 -2.23 -2.33
N PRO A 84 -19.65 -1.49 -3.19
CA PRO A 84 -19.90 -1.50 -4.62
C PRO A 84 -19.77 -2.89 -5.25
N ALA A 85 -18.82 -3.72 -4.81
CA ALA A 85 -18.71 -5.09 -5.32
C ALA A 85 -19.90 -5.96 -4.89
N TRP A 86 -20.36 -5.87 -3.65
CA TRP A 86 -21.54 -6.61 -3.18
C TRP A 86 -22.80 -6.22 -3.94
N GLU A 87 -23.03 -4.92 -4.18
CA GLU A 87 -24.16 -4.45 -5.00
C GLU A 87 -24.13 -5.04 -6.42
N GLU A 88 -22.96 -5.27 -7.00
CA GLU A 88 -22.84 -5.91 -8.32
C GLU A 88 -23.13 -7.41 -8.26
N TYR A 89 -22.72 -8.08 -7.18
CA TYR A 89 -23.10 -9.48 -6.94
C TYR A 89 -24.61 -9.65 -6.74
N ASP A 90 -25.27 -8.75 -6.00
CA ASP A 90 -26.72 -8.75 -5.82
C ASP A 90 -27.48 -8.61 -7.14
N ARG A 91 -26.84 -8.02 -8.16
CA ARG A 91 -27.36 -7.87 -9.51
C ARG A 91 -26.97 -9.03 -10.44
N GLY A 92 -26.40 -10.11 -9.91
CA GLY A 92 -25.97 -11.29 -10.67
C GLY A 92 -24.77 -11.05 -11.58
N ARG A 93 -23.95 -10.02 -11.31
CA ARG A 93 -22.73 -9.72 -12.07
C ARG A 93 -21.48 -10.15 -11.30
N THR A 94 -20.37 -10.26 -12.03
CA THR A 94 -19.05 -10.56 -11.47
C THR A 94 -18.18 -9.31 -11.46
N PRO A 95 -18.15 -8.53 -10.37
CA PRO A 95 -17.33 -7.32 -10.28
C PRO A 95 -15.84 -7.61 -10.19
N ASN A 96 -15.02 -6.62 -10.55
CA ASN A 96 -13.59 -6.63 -10.29
C ASN A 96 -13.24 -5.60 -9.18
N PRO A 97 -13.24 -6.00 -7.90
CA PRO A 97 -12.95 -5.09 -6.78
C PRO A 97 -11.50 -4.57 -6.80
N CYS A 98 -10.56 -5.30 -7.42
CA CYS A 98 -9.17 -4.87 -7.51
C CYS A 98 -9.01 -3.59 -8.34
N LEU A 99 -9.82 -3.39 -9.39
CA LEU A 99 -9.85 -2.14 -10.16
C LEU A 99 -10.30 -0.96 -9.30
N LEU A 100 -11.35 -1.14 -8.50
CA LEU A 100 -11.84 -0.12 -7.58
C LEU A 100 -10.80 0.19 -6.50
N CYS A 101 -10.15 -0.83 -5.94
CA CYS A 101 -9.08 -0.67 -4.96
C CYS A 101 -7.90 0.12 -5.53
N ASN A 102 -7.43 -0.19 -6.74
CA ASN A 102 -6.35 0.57 -7.38
C ASN A 102 -6.75 2.04 -7.54
N ARG A 103 -7.92 2.31 -8.13
CA ARG A 103 -8.40 3.68 -8.38
C ARG A 103 -8.60 4.48 -7.10
N SER A 104 -9.33 3.92 -6.14
CA SER A 104 -9.86 4.66 -4.99
C SER A 104 -8.92 4.63 -3.79
N LEU A 105 -8.26 3.50 -3.53
CA LEU A 105 -7.42 3.30 -2.35
C LEU A 105 -5.96 3.59 -2.70
N LYS A 106 -5.37 2.88 -3.66
CA LYS A 106 -3.92 3.00 -3.96
C LYS A 106 -3.55 4.32 -4.64
N PHE A 107 -4.29 4.74 -5.66
CA PHE A 107 -4.04 6.01 -6.35
C PHE A 107 -4.95 7.14 -5.84
N GLY A 108 -5.79 6.87 -4.85
CA GLY A 108 -6.62 7.85 -4.16
C GLY A 108 -6.14 8.09 -2.73
N VAL A 109 -6.61 7.30 -1.77
CA VAL A 109 -6.30 7.45 -0.33
C VAL A 109 -4.79 7.48 -0.06
N LEU A 110 -4.05 6.49 -0.56
CA LEU A 110 -2.61 6.38 -0.35
C LEU A 110 -1.84 7.52 -1.02
N TRP A 111 -2.27 7.97 -2.21
CA TRP A 111 -1.66 9.12 -2.87
C TRP A 111 -1.86 10.42 -2.09
N ARG A 112 -3.07 10.67 -1.57
CA ARG A 112 -3.32 11.85 -0.72
C ARG A 112 -2.44 11.85 0.52
N ALA A 113 -2.26 10.69 1.15
CA ALA A 113 -1.36 10.54 2.28
C ALA A 113 0.12 10.80 1.90
N ALA A 114 0.56 10.27 0.77
CA ALA A 114 1.90 10.52 0.24
C ALA A 114 2.14 12.02 -0.01
N ALA A 115 1.20 12.68 -0.67
CA ALA A 115 1.27 14.12 -0.96
C ALA A 115 1.31 14.96 0.33
N ALA A 116 0.54 14.60 1.36
CA ALA A 116 0.56 15.28 2.65
C ALA A 116 1.91 15.17 3.38
N LEU A 117 2.72 14.15 3.06
CA LEU A 117 4.08 13.96 3.57
C LEU A 117 5.15 14.62 2.68
N GLY A 118 4.73 15.39 1.67
CA GLY A 118 5.62 16.07 0.72
C GLY A 118 6.22 15.15 -0.34
N ALA A 119 5.64 13.98 -0.60
CA ALA A 119 6.13 13.11 -1.66
C ALA A 119 5.77 13.67 -3.06
N GLU A 120 6.76 13.72 -3.94
CA GLU A 120 6.59 14.14 -5.34
C GLU A 120 6.14 12.98 -6.24
N ALA A 121 6.31 11.74 -5.77
CA ALA A 121 5.93 10.54 -6.49
C ALA A 121 5.43 9.45 -5.54
N LEU A 122 4.55 8.59 -6.07
CA LEU A 122 4.12 7.35 -5.44
C LEU A 122 4.57 6.17 -6.28
N ALA A 123 5.30 5.25 -5.65
CA ALA A 123 5.69 3.98 -6.23
C ALA A 123 4.91 2.82 -5.60
N THR A 124 4.74 1.75 -6.37
CA THR A 124 4.09 0.53 -5.94
C THR A 124 4.82 -0.68 -6.52
N GLY A 125 4.54 -1.88 -6.01
CA GLY A 125 5.05 -3.13 -6.57
C GLY A 125 4.28 -3.65 -7.80
N HIS A 126 3.47 -2.82 -8.49
CA HIS A 126 2.78 -3.29 -9.69
C HIS A 126 3.74 -3.42 -10.88
N TYR A 127 3.59 -4.50 -11.64
CA TYR A 127 4.30 -4.74 -12.88
C TYR A 127 3.62 -4.00 -14.04
N ALA A 128 3.94 -2.71 -14.19
CA ALA A 128 3.46 -1.82 -15.25
C ALA A 128 4.54 -0.81 -15.66
N ARG A 129 4.44 -0.22 -16.87
CA ARG A 129 5.36 0.80 -17.40
C ARG A 129 4.59 1.86 -18.17
#